data_AF-A0A7X9W799-F1
#
_entry.id   AF-A0A7X9W799-F1
#
_cell.length_a   1.000
_cell.length_b   1.000
_cell.length_c   1.000
_cell.angle_alpha   90.00
_cell.angle_beta   90.00
_cell.angle_gamma   90.00
#
_symmetry.space_group_name_H-M   'P 1'
#
loop_
_entity.id
_entity.type
_entity.pdbx_description
1 polymer ?
#
loop_
_entity_poly.entity_id
_entity_poly.type
_entity_poly.pdbx_seq_one_letter_code
_entity_poly.pdbx_strand_id
1 'polypeptide(L)'
;APGSAPVRQAPAGAAGMVYLQVGAFSQPANAQSLVARINSQLGAAGAPPAQVEQSNNLYRVRIGPYPDRQSAMDAVQLVSDRIGILPSIAAQ
;
A
#
# COMPACT_ATOMS: atom_id res chain seq x y z
N ALA A 1 -19.83 35.36 -4.99
CA ALA A 1 -19.12 34.05 -5.11
C ALA A 1 -17.62 34.32 -4.93
N PRO A 2 -16.92 33.45 -4.19
CA PRO A 2 -16.16 32.43 -4.90
C PRO A 2 -16.43 31.03 -4.33
N GLY A 3 -16.57 30.07 -5.25
CA GLY A 3 -16.58 28.65 -4.94
C GLY A 3 -15.16 28.18 -4.68
N SER A 4 -14.92 27.72 -3.45
CA SER A 4 -13.68 27.03 -3.07
C SER A 4 -14.01 25.56 -2.89
N ALA A 5 -13.73 24.74 -3.90
CA ALA A 5 -13.63 23.30 -3.78
C ALA A 5 -12.57 22.80 -4.77
N PRO A 6 -11.84 21.70 -4.50
CA PRO A 6 -11.50 21.12 -3.21
C PRO A 6 -10.00 20.74 -3.20
N VAL A 7 -9.20 21.29 -2.27
CA VAL A 7 -8.02 20.54 -1.84
C VAL A 7 -8.45 19.73 -0.65
N ARG A 8 -8.93 18.50 -0.90
CA ARG A 8 -8.73 17.43 0.08
C ARG A 8 -7.23 17.28 0.23
N GLN A 9 -6.64 18.14 1.05
CA GLN A 9 -5.38 17.88 1.68
C GLN A 9 -5.63 16.58 2.43
N ALA A 10 -5.15 15.47 1.85
CA ALA A 10 -4.96 14.24 2.61
C ALA A 10 -4.27 14.68 3.90
N PRO A 11 -4.79 14.32 5.09
CA PRO A 11 -4.16 14.74 6.30
C PRO A 11 -2.70 14.33 6.19
N ALA A 12 -1.79 15.30 6.35
CA ALA A 12 -0.45 15.02 6.80
C ALA A 12 -0.61 14.49 8.23
N GLY A 13 -1.10 13.25 8.33
CA GLY A 13 -1.57 12.62 9.54
C GLY A 13 -0.39 11.99 10.24
N ALA A 14 0.16 12.75 11.19
CA ALA A 14 0.92 12.27 12.33
C ALA A 14 2.25 11.55 12.03
N ALA A 15 3.11 11.52 13.04
CA ALA A 15 4.26 10.63 13.10
C ALA A 15 3.79 9.16 13.26
N GLY A 16 3.04 8.64 12.29
CA GLY A 16 2.36 7.34 12.33
C GLY A 16 2.55 6.57 11.03
N MET A 17 3.32 5.48 11.12
CA MET A 17 3.22 4.27 10.30
C MET A 17 2.81 4.46 8.83
N VAL A 18 3.78 4.54 7.92
CA VAL A 18 3.52 4.62 6.48
C VAL A 18 3.11 3.25 5.93
N TYR A 19 2.09 3.19 5.08
CA TYR A 19 1.70 1.95 4.41
C TYR A 19 1.86 2.05 2.89
N LEU A 20 2.23 0.95 2.25
CA LEU A 20 2.21 0.81 0.80
C LEU A 20 0.93 0.17 0.37
N GLN A 21 0.10 0.86 -0.40
CA GLN A 21 -1.06 0.24 -1.02
C GLN A 21 -0.70 -0.27 -2.42
N VAL A 22 -0.62 -1.59 -2.57
CA VAL A 22 -0.25 -2.23 -3.83
C VAL A 22 -1.39 -2.22 -4.83
N GLY A 23 -2.63 -2.30 -4.35
CA GLY A 23 -3.79 -2.26 -5.22
C GLY A 23 -5.09 -2.45 -4.45
N ALA A 24 -6.20 -2.27 -5.15
CA ALA A 24 -7.54 -2.60 -4.66
C ALA A 24 -8.20 -3.56 -5.65
N PHE A 25 -8.63 -4.72 -5.15
CA PHE A 25 -9.24 -5.77 -5.93
C PHE A 25 -10.70 -5.96 -5.48
N SER A 26 -11.63 -6.13 -6.41
CA SER A 26 -13.01 -6.49 -6.06
C SER A 26 -13.16 -7.96 -5.63
N GLN A 27 -12.13 -8.78 -5.90
CA GLN A 27 -12.11 -10.21 -5.57
C GLN A 27 -11.10 -10.52 -4.47
N PRO A 28 -11.50 -11.27 -3.42
CA PRO A 28 -10.61 -11.65 -2.32
C PRO A 28 -9.46 -12.53 -2.79
N ALA A 29 -9.72 -13.45 -3.73
CA ALA A 29 -8.72 -14.39 -4.23
C ALA A 29 -7.52 -13.68 -4.89
N ASN A 30 -7.77 -12.61 -5.65
CA ASN A 30 -6.72 -11.83 -6.28
C ASN A 30 -5.90 -11.05 -5.24
N ALA A 31 -6.57 -10.44 -4.26
CA ALA A 31 -5.90 -9.75 -3.16
C ALA A 31 -5.04 -10.71 -2.33
N GLN A 32 -5.55 -11.88 -1.99
CA GLN A 32 -4.82 -12.92 -1.26
C GLN A 32 -3.63 -13.47 -2.05
N SER A 33 -3.81 -13.76 -3.35
CA SER A 33 -2.69 -14.19 -4.21
C SER A 33 -1.59 -13.14 -4.27
N LEU A 34 -1.97 -11.85 -4.38
CA LEU A 34 -0.99 -10.77 -4.39
C LEU A 34 -0.27 -10.66 -3.04
N VAL A 35 -1.02 -10.69 -1.93
CA VAL A 35 -0.44 -10.68 -0.57
C VAL A 35 0.52 -11.86 -0.37
N ALA A 36 0.17 -13.07 -0.82
CA ALA A 36 1.03 -14.23 -0.70
C ALA A 36 2.32 -14.07 -1.53
N ARG A 37 2.22 -13.55 -2.77
CA ARG A 37 3.38 -13.25 -3.61
C ARG A 37 4.27 -12.19 -2.97
N ILE A 38 3.69 -11.10 -2.47
CA ILE A 38 4.44 -10.04 -1.79
C ILE A 38 5.13 -10.63 -0.55
N ASN A 39 4.41 -11.32 0.33
CA ASN A 39 5.00 -11.92 1.53
C ASN A 39 6.10 -12.93 1.20
N SER A 40 5.98 -13.69 0.12
CA SER A 40 7.04 -14.62 -0.32
C SER A 40 8.27 -13.88 -0.85
N GLN A 41 8.08 -12.79 -1.61
CA GLN A 41 9.14 -11.99 -2.21
C GLN A 41 9.85 -11.09 -1.18
N LEU A 42 9.08 -10.38 -0.35
CA LEU A 42 9.53 -9.42 0.66
C LEU A 42 9.91 -10.10 1.98
N GLY A 43 9.27 -11.20 2.34
CA GLY A 43 9.61 -11.96 3.55
C GLY A 43 11.04 -12.49 3.49
N ALA A 44 11.53 -12.85 2.30
CA ALA A 44 12.94 -13.22 2.10
C ALA A 44 13.92 -12.05 2.30
N ALA A 45 13.45 -10.80 2.19
CA ALA A 45 14.23 -9.58 2.36
C ALA A 45 14.09 -8.96 3.77
N GLY A 46 13.32 -9.60 4.68
CA GLY A 46 13.04 -9.04 6.01
C GLY A 46 12.10 -7.82 5.99
N ALA A 47 11.41 -7.58 4.88
CA ALA A 47 10.47 -6.49 4.75
C ALA A 47 9.12 -6.83 5.42
N PRO A 48 8.35 -5.81 5.86
CA PRO A 48 7.09 -6.03 6.56
C PRO A 48 6.08 -6.81 5.71
N PRO A 49 5.20 -7.60 6.36
CA PRO A 49 4.27 -8.44 5.64
C PRO A 49 3.19 -7.60 4.94
N ALA A 50 2.68 -8.15 3.83
CA ALA A 50 1.50 -7.62 3.17
C ALA A 50 0.23 -8.08 3.89
N GLN A 51 -0.76 -7.21 3.98
CA GLN A 51 -2.07 -7.45 4.57
C GLN A 51 -3.17 -7.00 3.61
N VAL A 52 -4.29 -7.72 3.62
CA VAL A 52 -5.51 -7.28 2.93
C VAL A 52 -6.38 -6.50 3.92
N GLU A 53 -6.74 -5.28 3.56
CA GLU A 53 -7.81 -4.52 4.18
C GLU A 53 -9.06 -4.60 3.31
N GLN A 54 -10.19 -4.99 3.89
CA GLN A 54 -11.47 -4.90 3.21
C GLN A 54 -12.12 -3.54 3.51
N SER A 55 -12.39 -2.75 2.48
CA SER A 55 -12.98 -1.42 2.61
C SER A 55 -13.94 -1.16 1.44
N ASN A 56 -15.17 -0.72 1.72
CA ASN A 56 -16.19 -0.43 0.71
C ASN A 56 -16.38 -1.55 -0.34
N ASN A 57 -16.46 -2.81 0.10
CA ASN A 57 -16.59 -3.97 -0.79
C ASN A 57 -15.38 -4.24 -1.72
N LEU A 58 -14.26 -3.55 -1.50
CA LEU A 58 -12.98 -3.76 -2.16
C LEU A 58 -11.95 -4.34 -1.19
N TYR A 59 -11.06 -5.16 -1.71
CA TYR A 59 -9.93 -5.76 -1.01
C TYR A 59 -8.67 -4.99 -1.37
N ARG A 60 -8.24 -4.11 -0.47
CA ARG A 60 -7.04 -3.30 -0.60
C ARG A 60 -5.85 -4.07 -0.06
N VAL A 61 -4.85 -4.29 -0.90
CA VAL A 61 -3.59 -4.90 -0.48
C VAL A 61 -2.67 -3.80 -0.01
N ARG A 62 -2.26 -3.85 1.26
CA ARG A 62 -1.27 -2.95 1.84
C ARG A 62 -0.07 -3.68 2.42
N ILE A 63 1.07 -3.00 2.52
CA ILE A 63 2.31 -3.51 3.11
C ILE A 63 2.79 -2.48 4.15
N GLY A 64 3.28 -2.93 5.30
CA GLY A 64 3.72 -2.04 6.37
C GLY A 64 3.00 -2.32 7.69
N PRO A 65 3.41 -1.70 8.79
CA PRO A 65 3.87 -0.31 8.85
C PRO A 65 5.35 -0.11 8.53
N TYR A 66 5.65 0.87 7.69
CA TYR A 66 7.00 1.38 7.42
C TYR A 66 7.31 2.57 8.32
N PRO A 67 8.57 2.71 8.78
CA PRO A 67 8.98 3.82 9.62
C PRO A 67 9.00 5.15 8.84
N ASP A 68 9.38 5.10 7.56
CA ASP A 68 9.58 6.28 6.73
C ASP A 68 9.08 6.09 5.30
N ARG A 69 8.82 7.22 4.63
CA ARG A 69 8.45 7.24 3.20
C ARG A 69 9.56 6.66 2.31
N GLN A 70 10.83 6.76 2.71
CA GLN A 70 11.96 6.23 1.95
C GLN A 70 11.92 4.70 1.87
N SER A 71 11.73 4.01 3.01
CA SER A 71 11.57 2.55 3.05
C SER A 71 10.34 2.09 2.29
N ALA A 72 9.27 2.88 2.35
CA ALA A 72 8.10 2.68 1.53
C ALA A 72 8.42 2.79 0.02
N MET A 73 9.14 3.82 -0.43
CA MET A 73 9.54 3.95 -1.85
C MET A 73 10.43 2.79 -2.32
N ASP A 74 11.37 2.33 -1.50
CA ASP A 74 12.22 1.19 -1.83
C ASP A 74 11.38 -0.08 -2.02
N ALA A 75 10.45 -0.33 -1.10
CA ALA A 75 9.48 -1.40 -1.24
C ALA A 75 8.58 -1.23 -2.48
N VAL A 76 8.23 0.01 -2.87
CA VAL A 76 7.45 0.27 -4.10
C VAL A 76 8.23 -0.22 -5.30
N GLN A 77 9.50 0.17 -5.40
CA GLN A 77 10.36 -0.23 -6.50
C GLN A 77 10.58 -1.74 -6.51
N LEU A 78 10.82 -2.35 -5.35
CA LEU A 78 11.02 -3.78 -5.22
C LEU A 78 9.77 -4.59 -5.62
N VAL A 79 8.59 -4.15 -5.19
CA VAL A 79 7.30 -4.75 -5.60
C VAL A 79 7.03 -4.51 -7.09
N SER A 80 7.41 -3.34 -7.63
CA SER A 80 7.27 -3.05 -9.06
C SER A 80 8.16 -3.96 -9.91
N ASP A 81 9.44 -4.08 -9.52
CA ASP A 81 10.44 -4.90 -10.20
C ASP A 81 10.10 -6.39 -10.12
N ARG A 82 9.75 -6.87 -8.93
CA ARG A 82 9.55 -8.30 -8.69
C ARG A 82 8.18 -8.83 -9.08
N ILE A 83 7.16 -7.98 -9.03
CA ILE A 83 5.76 -8.38 -9.21
C ILE A 83 5.16 -7.77 -10.47
N GLY A 84 5.83 -6.79 -11.09
CA GLY A 84 5.37 -6.12 -12.32
C GLY A 84 4.17 -5.19 -12.11
N ILE A 85 3.86 -4.84 -10.87
CA ILE A 85 2.72 -4.00 -10.50
C ILE A 85 3.26 -2.80 -9.73
N LEU A 86 2.89 -1.58 -10.12
CA LEU A 86 3.28 -0.34 -9.44
C LEU A 86 2.39 -0.13 -8.19
N PRO A 87 2.84 -0.43 -6.97
CA PRO A 87 2.13 -0.02 -5.77
C PRO A 87 2.18 1.50 -5.62
N SER A 88 1.12 2.04 -5.03
CA SER A 88 1.04 3.43 -4.61
C SER A 88 1.29 3.56 -3.11
N ILE A 89 2.01 4.60 -2.68
CA ILE A 89 2.19 4.87 -1.24
C ILE A 89 0.90 5.49 -0.69
N ALA A 90 0.33 4.88 0.35
CA ALA A 90 -0.83 5.40 1.05
C ALA A 90 -0.41 5.80 2.48
N ALA A 91 -0.30 7.10 2.72
CA ALA A 91 -0.24 7.64 4.08
C ALA A 91 -1.68 7.72 4.61
N GLN A 92 -1.94 7.12 5.78
CA GLN A 92 -3.21 7.25 6.49
C GLN A 92 -3.15 8.41 7.48
#